data_AF-A0A9E0I3E9-F1
#
_entry.id   AF-A0A9E0I3E9-F1
#
_cell.length_a   1.000
_cell.length_b   1.000
_cell.length_c   1.000
_cell.angle_alpha   90.00
_cell.angle_beta   90.00
_cell.angle_gamma   90.00
#
_symmetry.space_group_name_H-M   'P 1'
#
loop_
_entity.id
_entity.type
_entity.pdbx_description
1 polymer ?
#
loop_
_entity_poly.entity_id
_entity_poly.type
_entity_poly.pdbx_seq_one_letter_code
_entity_poly.pdbx_strand_id
1 'polypeptide(L)'
;MSRQIFLDTETTGLSPDSGDRIVEIGCVEMVNRRLTGRHLHFYINPERLNSEDAVRVHGLTDEFLADKPTFPTLVDQIMDYCAGAEVII
;
A
#
# COMPACT_ATOMS: atom_id res chain seq x y z
N MET A 1 21.71 12.24 -7.13
CA MET A 1 20.52 12.02 -7.99
C MET A 1 19.33 11.89 -7.06
N SER A 2 18.21 12.57 -7.33
CA SER A 2 17.02 12.43 -6.49
C SER A 2 16.19 11.23 -6.98
N ARG A 3 16.00 10.25 -6.09
CA ARG A 3 15.13 9.10 -6.27
C ARG A 3 13.85 9.40 -5.50
N GLN A 4 12.71 9.33 -6.18
CA GLN A 4 11.40 9.64 -5.64
C GLN A 4 10.50 8.42 -5.76
N ILE A 5 9.77 8.10 -4.70
CA ILE A 5 8.74 7.07 -4.70
C ILE A 5 7.39 7.76 -4.50
N PHE A 6 6.53 7.64 -5.51
CA PHE A 6 5.12 8.00 -5.37
C PHE A 6 4.41 6.80 -4.77
N LEU A 7 3.79 6.99 -3.62
CA LEU A 7 3.16 5.94 -2.83
C LEU A 7 1.70 6.30 -2.61
N ASP A 8 0.83 5.32 -2.79
CA ASP A 8 -0.59 5.42 -2.47
C ASP A 8 -1.04 4.17 -1.71
N THR A 9 -2.06 4.31 -0.85
CA THR A 9 -2.57 3.22 -0.03
C THR A 9 -4.08 3.20 0.02
N GLU A 10 -4.67 2.02 -0.12
CA GLU A 10 -6.06 1.78 0.24
C GLU A 10 -6.15 1.14 1.63
N THR A 11 -7.24 1.41 2.35
CA THR A 11 -7.38 1.01 3.76
C THR A 11 -8.79 0.52 4.05
N THR A 12 -8.96 -0.23 5.14
CA THR A 12 -10.28 -0.70 5.60
C THR A 12 -11.22 0.43 6.01
N GLY A 13 -10.68 1.64 6.21
CA GLY A 13 -11.35 2.84 6.71
C GLY A 13 -10.33 3.96 6.98
N LEU A 14 -10.79 5.12 7.44
CA LEU A 14 -9.98 6.34 7.50
C LEU A 14 -9.29 6.59 8.86
N SER A 15 -9.42 5.70 9.86
CA SER A 15 -8.95 5.94 11.22
C SER A 15 -8.00 4.85 11.72
N PRO A 16 -6.67 5.03 11.58
CA PRO A 16 -5.69 4.07 12.10
C PRO A 16 -5.77 3.92 13.64
N ASP A 17 -6.12 5.02 14.34
CA ASP A 17 -6.34 5.01 15.79
C ASP A 17 -7.55 4.16 16.20
N SER A 18 -8.53 4.02 15.31
CA SER A 18 -9.68 3.10 15.47
C SER A 18 -9.37 1.68 14.98
N GLY A 19 -8.11 1.42 14.63
CA GLY A 19 -7.61 0.12 14.22
C GLY A 19 -7.74 -0.19 12.73
N ASP A 20 -8.05 0.79 11.88
CA ASP A 20 -8.06 0.58 10.42
C ASP A 20 -6.68 0.13 9.93
N ARG A 21 -6.69 -0.66 8.85
CA ARG A 21 -5.51 -1.35 8.32
C ARG A 21 -5.39 -1.09 6.82
N ILE A 22 -4.17 -1.15 6.32
CA ILE A 22 -3.88 -1.06 4.90
C ILE A 22 -4.33 -2.36 4.21
N VAL A 23 -4.96 -2.24 3.05
CA VAL A 23 -5.39 -3.37 2.19
C VAL A 23 -4.70 -3.38 0.83
N GLU A 24 -4.12 -2.26 0.41
CA GLU A 24 -3.33 -2.13 -0.81
C GLU A 24 -2.20 -1.12 -0.61
N ILE A 25 -1.03 -1.39 -1.20
CA ILE A 25 0.06 -0.42 -1.33
C ILE A 25 0.55 -0.43 -2.77
N GLY A 26 0.52 0.72 -3.42
CA GLY A 26 1.08 0.94 -4.75
C GLY A 26 2.23 1.94 -4.69
N CYS A 27 3.39 1.56 -5.24
CA CYS A 27 4.55 2.44 -5.34
C CYS A 27 5.09 2.51 -6.77
N VAL A 28 5.41 3.72 -7.21
CA VAL A 28 6.04 3.98 -8.52
C VAL A 28 7.36 4.72 -8.31
N GLU A 29 8.45 4.19 -8.89
CA GLU A 29 9.77 4.82 -8.79
C GLU A 29 10.04 5.80 -9.93
N MET A 30 10.59 6.97 -9.55
CA MET A 30 11.05 8.01 -10.44
C MET A 30 12.49 8.41 -10.09
N VAL A 31 13.35 8.53 -11.11
CA VAL A 31 14.72 9.04 -10.97
C VAL A 31 14.95 10.12 -12.01
N ASN A 32 15.42 11.29 -11.58
CA ASN A 32 15.65 12.45 -12.44
C ASN A 32 14.42 12.80 -13.32
N ARG A 33 13.24 12.81 -12.68
CA ARG A 33 11.94 13.12 -13.32
C ARG A 33 11.51 12.16 -14.44
N ARG A 34 12.02 10.94 -14.43
CA ARG A 34 11.63 9.86 -15.37
C ARG A 34 11.23 8.62 -14.59
N LEU A 35 10.12 8.01 -15.01
CA LEU A 35 9.70 6.72 -14.48
C LEU A 35 10.77 5.67 -14.79
N THR A 36 11.14 4.87 -13.79
CA THR A 36 12.13 3.81 -13.98
C THR A 36 11.50 2.50 -14.45
N GLY A 37 10.17 2.39 -14.36
CA GLY A 37 9.43 1.15 -14.61
C GLY A 37 9.52 0.13 -13.46
N ARG A 38 10.22 0.48 -12.37
CA ARG A 38 10.15 -0.29 -11.12
C ARG A 38 8.90 0.13 -10.36
N HIS A 39 8.12 -0.87 -10.00
CA HIS A 39 6.89 -0.75 -9.25
C HIS A 39 6.94 -1.73 -8.08
N LEU A 40 6.34 -1.36 -6.96
CA LEU A 40 5.99 -2.26 -5.87
C LEU A 40 4.48 -2.21 -5.76
N HIS A 41 3.82 -3.37 -5.73
CA HIS A 41 2.37 -3.40 -5.60
C HIS A 41 1.96 -4.63 -4.82
N PHE A 42 1.19 -4.41 -3.75
CA PHE A 42 0.69 -5.46 -2.89
C PHE A 42 -0.78 -5.26 -2.56
N TYR A 43 -1.53 -6.35 -2.58
CA TYR A 43 -2.76 -6.50 -1.81
C TYR A 43 -2.42 -7.18 -0.49
N ILE A 44 -3.09 -6.76 0.58
CA ILE A 44 -2.72 -7.10 1.96
C ILE A 44 -3.96 -7.61 2.68
N ASN A 45 -3.85 -8.76 3.35
CA ASN A 45 -4.87 -9.22 4.28
C ASN A 45 -4.82 -8.33 5.54
N PRO A 46 -5.89 -7.56 5.83
CA PRO A 46 -5.90 -6.64 6.97
C PRO A 46 -6.17 -7.33 8.31
N GLU A 47 -6.43 -8.64 8.32
CA GLU A 47 -6.81 -9.43 9.51
C GLU A 47 -8.05 -8.88 10.24
N ARG A 48 -8.92 -8.19 9.49
CA ARG A 48 -10.20 -7.63 9.94
C ARG A 48 -11.15 -7.44 8.74
N LEU A 49 -12.40 -7.10 9.03
CA LEU A 49 -13.38 -6.74 7.99
C LEU A 49 -13.14 -5.32 7.47
N ASN A 50 -13.36 -5.13 6.17
CA ASN A 50 -13.47 -3.80 5.57
C ASN A 50 -14.75 -3.09 6.02
N SER A 51 -14.70 -1.75 6.03
CA SER A 51 -15.93 -0.96 6.09
C SER A 51 -16.62 -0.98 4.72
N GLU A 52 -17.96 -0.95 4.73
CA GLU A 52 -18.75 -0.89 3.48
C GLU A 52 -18.40 0.36 2.64
N ASP A 53 -18.06 1.48 3.30
CA ASP A 53 -17.61 2.70 2.64
C ASP A 53 -16.30 2.49 1.88
N ALA A 54 -15.31 1.85 2.50
CA ALA A 54 -14.03 1.56 1.85
C ALA A 54 -14.22 0.63 0.64
N VAL A 55 -15.00 -0.45 0.79
CA VAL A 55 -15.32 -1.36 -0.32
C VAL A 55 -16.01 -0.62 -1.47
N ARG A 56 -16.88 0.36 -1.20
CA ARG A 56 -17.50 1.17 -2.26
C ARG A 56 -16.52 2.04 -3.02
N VAL A 57 -15.42 2.46 -2.39
CA VAL A 57 -14.41 3.33 -3.00
C VAL A 57 -13.44 2.52 -3.86
N HIS A 58 -12.78 1.50 -3.29
CA HIS A 58 -11.70 0.77 -3.96
C HIS A 58 -12.12 -0.61 -4.49
N GLY A 59 -13.28 -1.16 -4.08
CA GLY A 59 -13.84 -2.41 -4.61
C GLY A 59 -13.16 -3.71 -4.13
N LEU A 60 -12.31 -3.65 -3.10
CA LEU A 60 -11.57 -4.81 -2.58
C LEU A 60 -12.42 -5.48 -1.49
N THR A 61 -12.90 -6.69 -1.77
CA THR A 61 -13.75 -7.43 -0.84
C THR A 61 -12.92 -8.23 0.16
N ASP A 62 -13.53 -8.59 1.29
CA ASP A 62 -12.89 -9.41 2.32
C ASP A 62 -12.47 -10.79 1.75
N GLU A 63 -13.27 -11.37 0.86
CA GLU A 63 -12.95 -12.64 0.19
C GLU A 63 -11.72 -12.51 -0.72
N PHE A 64 -11.59 -11.38 -1.42
CA PHE A 64 -10.42 -11.14 -2.26
C PHE A 64 -9.15 -10.95 -1.43
N LEU A 65 -9.25 -10.35 -0.24
CA LEU A 65 -8.09 -10.07 0.61
C LEU A 65 -7.71 -11.25 1.51
N ALA A 66 -8.60 -12.23 1.71
CA ALA A 66 -8.42 -13.31 2.67
C ALA A 66 -7.17 -14.18 2.41
N ASP A 67 -6.79 -14.39 1.15
CA ASP A 67 -5.63 -15.21 0.75
C ASP A 67 -4.34 -14.40 0.55
N LYS A 68 -4.38 -13.09 0.77
CA LYS A 68 -3.24 -12.20 0.59
C LYS A 68 -2.28 -12.25 1.79
N PRO A 69 -0.99 -11.89 1.61
CA PRO A 69 -0.06 -11.80 2.73
C PRO A 69 -0.50 -10.73 3.73
N THR A 70 -0.17 -10.92 5.01
CA THR A 70 -0.42 -9.90 6.06
C THR A 70 0.66 -8.83 6.03
N PHE A 71 0.35 -7.62 6.51
CA PHE A 71 1.29 -6.50 6.50
C PHE A 71 2.67 -6.82 7.13
N PRO A 72 2.78 -7.54 8.27
CA PRO A 72 4.07 -7.88 8.86
C PRO A 72 4.98 -8.71 7.94
N THR A 73 4.42 -9.45 6.99
CA THR A 73 5.21 -10.27 6.04
C THR A 73 5.81 -9.44 4.88
N LEU A 74 5.31 -8.22 4.68
CA LEU A 74 5.65 -7.36 3.53
C LEU A 74 6.41 -6.09 3.93
N VAL A 75 6.33 -5.68 5.20
CA VAL A 75 6.85 -4.40 5.67
C VAL A 75 8.34 -4.21 5.37
N ASP A 76 9.16 -5.25 5.55
CA ASP A 76 10.60 -5.16 5.27
C ASP A 76 10.87 -4.86 3.79
N GLN A 77 10.13 -5.49 2.88
CA GLN A 77 10.25 -5.25 1.45
C GLN A 77 9.79 -3.84 1.05
N ILE A 78 8.75 -3.32 1.70
CA ILE A 78 8.26 -1.94 1.49
C ILE A 78 9.31 -0.93 1.97
N MET A 79 9.87 -1.16 3.16
CA MET A 79 10.92 -0.31 3.74
C MET A 79 12.18 -0.30 2.87
N ASP A 80 12.62 -1.47 2.40
CA ASP A 80 13.75 -1.61 1.49
C ASP A 80 13.50 -0.90 0.15
N TYR A 81 12.27 -0.99 -0.38
CA TYR A 81 11.89 -0.28 -1.60
C TYR A 81 11.95 1.24 -1.41
N CYS A 82 11.50 1.76 -0.27
CA CYS A 82 11.50 3.20 0.02
C CYS A 82 12.85 3.73 0.52
N ALA A 83 13.79 2.87 0.90
CA ALA A 83 15.06 3.26 1.49
C ALA A 83 15.85 4.27 0.63
N GLY A 84 16.23 5.39 1.25
CA GLY A 84 17.03 6.45 0.61
C GLY A 84 16.31 7.24 -0.49
N ALA A 85 14.99 7.08 -0.65
CA ALA A 85 14.17 7.87 -1.55
C ALA A 85 13.37 8.95 -0.81
N GLU A 86 13.03 10.01 -1.52
CA GLU A 86 11.95 10.92 -1.11
C GLU A 86 10.61 10.25 -1.38
N VAL A 87 9.80 10.06 -0.34
CA VAL A 87 8.45 9.47 -0.47
C VAL A 87 7.43 10.59 -0.63
N ILE A 88 6.57 10.46 -1.64
CA ILE A 88 5.52 11.42 -1.99
C ILE A 88 4.18 10.67 -1.88
N ILE A 89 3.29 11.16 -1.01
CA ILE A 89 1.92 10.66 -0.73
C ILE A 89 0.96 11.84 -0.87
#